data_AF-A0A662E936-F1
#
_entry.id   AF-A0A662E936-F1
#
_cell.length_a   1.000
_cell.length_b   1.000
_cell.length_c   1.000
_cell.angle_alpha   90.00
_cell.angle_beta   90.00
_cell.angle_gamma   90.00
#
_symmetry.space_group_name_H-M   'P 1'
#
loop_
_entity.id
_entity.type
_entity.pdbx_description
1 polymer ?
#
loop_
_entity_poly.entity_id
_entity_poly.type
_entity_poly.pdbx_seq_one_letter_code
_entity_poly.pdbx_strand_id
1 'polypeptide(L)'
;MLLAAEFGSGQALWSIFWLFIFVMWIFLIIFIFSDIIRSHDLSGWGKALWAGGIIFFPYIGIFAYLIIRGGSMSERQLSDAKEADAAMQTYIRETTGGTTDADQLSKLSDLHTAGKLDDAEYASAKAKVIGS
;
A
#
# COMPACT_ATOMS: atom_id res chain seq x y z
N MET A 1 -42.45 -39.96 -14.97
CA MET A 1 -41.81 -38.74 -15.49
C MET A 1 -41.27 -37.98 -14.28
N LEU A 2 -40.08 -38.35 -13.86
CA LEU A 2 -39.38 -37.71 -12.72
C LEU A 2 -38.52 -36.58 -13.29
N LEU A 3 -38.29 -35.52 -12.50
CA LEU A 3 -37.27 -34.47 -12.66
C LEU A 3 -37.72 -33.06 -13.08
N ALA A 4 -38.99 -32.68 -12.88
CA ALA A 4 -39.23 -31.29 -12.51
C ALA A 4 -39.16 -31.24 -10.98
N ALA A 5 -37.94 -31.15 -10.45
CA ALA A 5 -37.80 -30.74 -9.05
C ALA A 5 -38.54 -29.42 -8.91
N GLU A 6 -39.47 -29.31 -7.95
CA GLU A 6 -40.01 -28.01 -7.56
C GLU A 6 -38.82 -27.17 -7.10
N PHE A 7 -38.24 -26.38 -8.01
CA PHE A 7 -37.15 -25.46 -7.70
C PHE A 7 -37.76 -24.33 -6.88
N GLY A 8 -37.80 -24.52 -5.57
CA GLY A 8 -38.11 -23.45 -4.63
C GLY A 8 -37.04 -22.36 -4.78
N SER A 9 -37.44 -21.09 -4.64
CA SER A 9 -36.52 -19.95 -4.70
C SER A 9 -35.31 -20.12 -3.77
N GLY A 10 -35.48 -20.78 -2.62
CA GLY A 10 -34.37 -21.12 -1.70
C GLY A 10 -33.33 -22.08 -2.28
N GLN A 11 -33.73 -23.11 -3.03
CA GLN A 11 -32.79 -24.06 -3.65
C GLN A 11 -32.05 -23.42 -4.83
N ALA A 12 -32.72 -22.55 -5.57
CA ALA A 12 -32.08 -21.76 -6.63
C ALA A 12 -31.01 -20.82 -6.05
N LEU A 13 -31.33 -20.08 -4.97
CA LEU A 13 -30.36 -19.23 -4.27
C LEU A 13 -29.17 -20.04 -3.73
N TRP A 14 -29.42 -21.20 -3.12
CA TRP A 14 -28.37 -22.08 -2.62
C TRP A 14 -27.45 -22.58 -3.74
N SER A 15 -28.02 -22.95 -4.87
CA SER A 15 -27.27 -23.41 -6.05
C SER A 15 -26.40 -22.30 -6.64
N ILE A 16 -26.92 -21.07 -6.72
CA ILE A 16 -26.16 -19.89 -7.19
C ILE A 16 -25.03 -19.56 -6.22
N PHE A 17 -25.29 -19.62 -4.90
CA PHE A 17 -24.26 -19.41 -3.88
C PHE A 17 -23.14 -20.45 -3.97
N TRP A 18 -23.50 -21.73 -4.16
CA TRP A 18 -22.51 -22.79 -4.35
C TRP A 18 -21.69 -22.59 -5.64
N LEU A 19 -22.34 -22.19 -6.73
CA LEU A 19 -21.66 -21.83 -7.98
C LEU A 19 -20.70 -20.66 -7.78
N PHE A 20 -21.12 -19.62 -7.06
CA PHE A 20 -20.28 -18.47 -6.74
C PHE A 20 -19.03 -18.90 -5.96
N ILE A 21 -19.18 -19.73 -4.91
CA ILE A 21 -18.05 -20.27 -4.16
C ILE A 21 -17.14 -21.08 -5.06
N PHE A 22 -17.69 -21.94 -5.93
CA PHE A 22 -16.90 -22.75 -6.84
C PHE A 22 -16.09 -21.91 -7.84
N VAL A 23 -16.70 -20.88 -8.42
CA VAL A 23 -16.01 -19.94 -9.31
C VAL A 23 -14.92 -19.20 -8.53
N MET A 24 -15.26 -18.63 -7.36
CA MET A 24 -14.29 -17.97 -6.48
C MET A 24 -13.12 -18.90 -6.13
N TRP A 25 -13.38 -20.18 -5.91
CA TRP A 25 -12.36 -21.19 -5.63
C TRP A 25 -11.37 -21.37 -6.78
N ILE A 26 -11.86 -21.44 -8.02
CA ILE A 26 -11.00 -21.51 -9.21
C ILE A 26 -10.14 -20.25 -9.32
N PHE A 27 -10.74 -19.08 -9.17
CA PHE A 27 -10.00 -17.81 -9.20
C PHE A 27 -8.94 -17.74 -8.11
N LEU A 28 -9.24 -18.23 -6.91
CA LEU A 28 -8.30 -18.28 -5.78
C LEU A 28 -7.07 -19.14 -6.12
N ILE A 29 -7.28 -20.32 -6.70
CA ILE A 29 -6.17 -21.18 -7.15
C ILE A 29 -5.33 -20.44 -8.20
N ILE A 30 -5.95 -19.91 -9.25
CA ILE A 30 -5.21 -19.21 -10.33
C ILE A 30 -4.41 -18.01 -9.78
N PHE A 31 -5.00 -17.26 -8.85
CA PHE A 31 -4.36 -16.12 -8.20
C PHE A 31 -3.12 -16.56 -7.41
N ILE A 32 -3.24 -17.61 -6.59
CA ILE A 32 -2.12 -18.13 -5.80
C ILE A 32 -1.03 -18.71 -6.69
N PHE A 33 -1.38 -19.43 -7.75
CA PHE A 33 -0.39 -19.93 -8.72
C PHE A 33 0.34 -18.78 -9.42
N SER A 34 -0.39 -17.72 -9.80
CA SER A 34 0.21 -16.52 -10.39
C SER A 34 1.16 -15.83 -9.40
N ASP A 35 0.78 -15.75 -8.14
CA ASP A 35 1.61 -15.19 -7.06
C ASP A 35 2.89 -16.02 -6.84
N ILE A 36 2.78 -17.35 -6.75
CA ILE A 36 3.92 -18.27 -6.64
C ILE A 36 4.91 -18.06 -7.80
N ILE A 37 4.41 -17.96 -9.04
CA ILE A 37 5.27 -17.76 -10.21
C ILE A 37 5.97 -16.41 -10.15
N ARG A 38 5.25 -15.34 -9.82
CA ARG A 38 5.79 -13.97 -9.72
C ARG A 38 6.71 -13.76 -8.53
N SER A 39 6.55 -14.56 -7.47
CA SER A 39 7.37 -14.45 -6.27
C SER A 39 8.85 -14.76 -6.61
N HIS A 40 9.70 -13.77 -6.39
CA HIS A 40 11.14 -13.82 -6.67
C HIS A 40 11.94 -14.35 -5.47
N ASP A 41 11.30 -14.50 -4.32
CA ASP A 41 11.86 -15.03 -3.09
C ASP A 41 11.86 -16.58 -3.04
N LEU A 42 11.09 -17.27 -3.90
CA LEU A 42 11.14 -18.73 -4.03
C LEU A 42 12.17 -19.19 -5.05
N SER A 43 13.01 -20.14 -4.62
CA SER A 43 13.70 -21.05 -5.53
C SER A 43 12.70 -21.90 -6.32
N GLY A 44 13.12 -22.41 -7.49
CA GLY A 44 12.25 -23.26 -8.34
C GLY A 44 11.67 -24.46 -7.60
N TRP A 45 12.42 -25.05 -6.67
CA TRP A 45 11.94 -26.14 -5.80
C TRP A 45 10.87 -25.68 -4.80
N GLY A 46 10.99 -24.48 -4.24
CA GLY A 46 9.97 -23.90 -3.38
C GLY A 46 8.65 -23.70 -4.13
N LYS A 47 8.72 -23.22 -5.38
CA LYS A 47 7.53 -23.08 -6.25
C LYS A 47 6.86 -24.43 -6.52
N ALA A 48 7.66 -25.46 -6.81
CA ALA A 48 7.16 -26.81 -7.06
C ALA A 48 6.48 -27.42 -5.84
N LEU A 49 7.04 -27.26 -4.64
CA LEU A 49 6.46 -27.78 -3.41
C LEU A 49 5.13 -27.11 -3.07
N TRP A 50 5.05 -25.79 -3.23
CA TRP A 50 3.80 -25.04 -3.04
C TRP A 50 2.73 -25.43 -4.06
N ALA A 51 3.08 -25.47 -5.33
CA ALA A 51 2.17 -25.88 -6.40
C ALA A 51 1.65 -27.32 -6.17
N GLY A 52 2.55 -28.26 -5.86
CA GLY A 52 2.19 -29.64 -5.54
C GLY A 52 1.28 -29.74 -4.32
N GLY A 53 1.62 -29.05 -3.24
CA GLY A 53 0.82 -29.03 -2.01
C GLY A 53 -0.61 -28.54 -2.25
N ILE A 54 -0.79 -27.50 -3.08
CA ILE A 54 -2.12 -26.99 -3.44
C ILE A 54 -2.86 -27.97 -4.36
N ILE A 55 -2.19 -28.68 -5.27
CA ILE A 55 -2.84 -29.65 -6.15
C ILE A 55 -3.37 -30.86 -5.35
N PHE A 56 -2.57 -31.41 -4.45
CA PHE A 56 -2.95 -32.60 -3.69
C PHE A 56 -3.85 -32.28 -2.49
N PHE A 57 -3.66 -31.12 -1.88
CA PHE A 57 -4.41 -30.68 -0.69
C PHE A 57 -4.86 -29.23 -0.86
N PRO A 58 -5.85 -28.94 -1.71
CA PRO A 58 -6.15 -27.56 -2.11
C PRO A 58 -6.59 -26.70 -0.93
N TYR A 59 -7.41 -27.22 -0.02
CA TYR A 59 -7.79 -26.47 1.19
C TYR A 59 -6.59 -26.19 2.09
N ILE A 60 -5.84 -27.22 2.47
CA ILE A 60 -4.72 -27.08 3.41
C ILE A 60 -3.58 -26.26 2.78
N GLY A 61 -3.24 -26.54 1.52
CA GLY A 61 -2.20 -25.83 0.77
C GLY A 61 -2.51 -24.35 0.63
N ILE A 62 -3.76 -23.99 0.31
CA ILE A 62 -4.17 -22.59 0.21
C ILE A 62 -4.12 -21.90 1.57
N PHE A 63 -4.68 -22.49 2.63
CA PHE A 63 -4.64 -21.87 3.96
C PHE A 63 -3.21 -21.75 4.49
N ALA A 64 -2.39 -22.78 4.33
CA ALA A 64 -0.97 -22.72 4.69
C ALA A 64 -0.23 -21.64 3.89
N TYR A 65 -0.52 -21.52 2.59
CA TYR A 65 0.05 -20.46 1.74
C TYR A 65 -0.32 -19.08 2.25
N LEU A 66 -1.60 -18.84 2.53
CA LEU A 66 -2.07 -17.54 3.02
C LEU A 66 -1.50 -17.19 4.41
N ILE A 67 -1.33 -18.17 5.30
CA ILE A 67 -0.71 -17.93 6.62
C ILE A 67 0.77 -17.57 6.48
N ILE A 68 1.51 -18.32 5.66
CA ILE A 68 2.96 -18.16 5.53
C ILE A 68 3.33 -16.98 4.63
N ARG A 69 2.51 -16.66 3.62
CA ARG A 69 2.80 -15.66 2.57
C ARG A 69 1.79 -14.53 2.43
N GLY A 70 0.69 -14.54 3.18
CA GLY A 70 -0.28 -13.44 3.19
C GLY A 70 0.31 -12.11 3.68
N GLY A 71 1.46 -12.15 4.34
CA GLY A 71 2.15 -10.97 4.87
C GLY A 71 2.79 -10.05 3.82
N SER A 72 2.92 -10.47 2.55
CA SER A 72 3.55 -9.64 1.51
C SER A 72 2.79 -8.33 1.20
N MET A 73 1.54 -8.21 1.66
CA MET A 73 0.77 -6.95 1.60
C MET A 73 1.13 -5.94 2.69
N SER A 74 1.57 -6.37 3.88
CA SER A 74 1.86 -5.41 4.97
C SER A 74 3.25 -4.81 4.83
N GLU A 75 4.20 -5.60 4.32
CA GLU A 75 5.58 -5.17 4.14
C GLU A 75 5.72 -4.17 2.99
N ARG A 76 4.93 -4.35 1.92
CA ARG A 76 4.85 -3.40 0.80
C ARG A 76 4.16 -2.10 1.18
N GLN A 77 3.11 -2.12 1.99
CA GLN A 77 2.50 -0.87 2.47
C GLN A 77 3.49 -0.02 3.30
N LEU A 78 4.38 -0.68 4.05
CA LEU A 78 5.43 -0.01 4.81
C LEU A 78 6.58 0.50 3.92
N SER A 79 6.95 -0.23 2.86
CA SER A 79 7.93 0.27 1.89
C SER A 79 7.37 1.42 1.05
N ASP A 80 6.14 1.28 0.55
CA ASP A 80 5.48 2.24 -0.32
C ASP A 80 5.19 3.55 0.44
N ALA A 81 4.80 3.46 1.72
CA ALA A 81 4.68 4.63 2.59
C ALA A 81 6.03 5.33 2.80
N LYS A 82 7.13 4.58 2.99
CA LYS A 82 8.47 5.15 3.12
C LYS A 82 8.97 5.80 1.82
N GLU A 83 8.71 5.18 0.67
CA GLU A 83 9.07 5.74 -0.64
C GLU A 83 8.23 6.98 -0.97
N ALA A 84 6.93 6.98 -0.65
CA ALA A 84 6.07 8.14 -0.79
C ALA A 84 6.51 9.31 0.11
N ASP A 85 6.87 9.03 1.38
CA ASP A 85 7.42 10.03 2.29
C ASP A 85 8.76 10.60 1.80
N ALA A 86 9.66 9.74 1.29
CA ALA A 86 10.94 10.17 0.75
C ALA A 86 10.77 11.03 -0.52
N ALA A 87 9.86 10.66 -1.41
CA ALA A 87 9.52 11.44 -2.60
C ALA A 87 8.88 12.79 -2.24
N MET A 88 7.99 12.81 -1.24
CA MET A 88 7.37 14.04 -0.71
C MET A 88 8.43 14.97 -0.10
N GLN A 89 9.36 14.46 0.71
CA GLN A 89 10.45 15.27 1.29
C GLN A 89 11.36 15.85 0.22
N THR A 90 11.65 15.07 -0.84
CA THR A 90 12.46 15.52 -1.97
C THR A 90 11.73 16.61 -2.74
N TYR A 91 10.45 16.42 -3.04
CA TYR A 91 9.61 17.43 -3.68
C TYR A 91 9.53 18.70 -2.86
N ILE A 92 9.36 18.62 -1.53
CA ILE A 92 9.36 19.79 -0.64
C ILE A 92 10.70 20.49 -0.72
N ARG A 93 11.84 19.78 -0.60
CA ARG A 93 13.18 20.39 -0.71
C ARG A 93 13.44 21.05 -2.07
N GLU A 94 12.96 20.46 -3.16
CA GLU A 94 13.14 20.98 -4.51
C GLU A 94 12.22 22.17 -4.81
N THR A 95 10.94 22.11 -4.39
CA THR A 95 9.97 23.20 -4.61
C THR A 95 10.15 24.36 -3.64
N THR A 96 10.63 24.12 -2.42
CA THR A 96 11.06 25.18 -1.49
C THR A 96 12.52 25.55 -1.66
N GLY A 97 13.16 25.08 -2.74
CA GLY A 97 14.56 25.29 -3.10
C GLY A 97 15.17 26.55 -2.47
N GLY A 98 15.87 26.35 -1.36
CA GLY A 98 16.77 27.32 -0.72
C GLY A 98 16.19 28.70 -0.46
N THR A 99 15.18 28.84 0.40
CA THR A 99 15.19 30.06 1.23
C THR A 99 16.07 29.73 2.43
N THR A 100 17.37 29.97 2.29
CA THR A 100 18.27 29.81 3.45
C THR A 100 17.84 30.78 4.55
N ASP A 101 18.12 30.46 5.81
CA ASP A 101 17.83 31.39 6.93
C ASP A 101 18.43 32.77 6.66
N ALA A 102 19.55 32.83 5.94
CA ALA A 102 20.17 34.05 5.43
C ALA A 102 19.29 34.83 4.45
N ASP A 103 18.64 34.16 3.49
CA ASP A 103 17.70 34.80 2.55
C ASP A 103 16.43 35.28 3.26
N GLN A 104 15.94 34.53 4.25
CA GLN A 104 14.81 34.95 5.08
C GLN A 104 15.16 36.17 5.95
N LEU A 105 16.35 36.18 6.54
CA LEU A 105 16.89 37.31 7.32
C LEU A 105 17.08 38.56 6.45
N SER A 106 17.58 38.39 5.22
CA SER A 106 17.72 39.48 4.25
C SER A 106 16.36 40.10 3.92
N LYS A 107 15.36 39.27 3.62
CA LYS A 107 14.00 39.73 3.29
C LYS A 107 13.29 40.40 4.47
N LEU A 108 13.51 39.90 5.69
CA LEU A 108 13.03 40.56 6.92
C LEU A 108 13.67 41.93 7.12
N SER A 109 14.97 42.07 6.82
CA SER A 109 15.69 43.36 6.89
C SER A 109 15.14 44.37 5.89
N ASP A 110 14.87 43.93 4.67
CA ASP A 110 14.30 44.79 3.61
C ASP A 110 12.90 45.29 3.98
N LEU A 111 12.05 44.42 4.55
CA LEU A 111 10.70 44.79 4.98
C LEU A 111 10.72 45.78 6.16
N HIS A 112 11.64 45.59 7.11
CA HIS A 112 11.85 46.53 8.21
C HIS A 112 12.32 47.89 7.71
N THR A 113 13.31 47.91 6.80
CA THR A 113 13.84 49.15 6.21
C THR A 113 12.81 49.86 5.33
N ALA A 114 11.90 49.11 4.69
CA ALA A 114 10.78 49.65 3.94
C ALA A 114 9.64 50.20 4.82
N GLY A 115 9.77 50.13 6.16
CA GLY A 115 8.77 50.58 7.12
C GLY A 115 7.51 49.71 7.15
N LYS A 116 7.61 48.47 6.67
CA LYS A 116 6.50 47.49 6.63
C LYS A 116 6.41 46.65 7.91
N LEU A 117 7.48 46.61 8.70
CA LEU A 117 7.57 45.96 10.01
C LEU A 117 8.08 46.97 11.04
N ASP A 118 7.56 46.90 12.26
CA ASP A 118 8.16 47.62 13.39
C ASP A 118 9.37 46.89 14.00
N ASP A 119 10.10 47.57 14.89
CA ASP A 119 11.31 47.03 15.53
C ASP A 119 11.04 45.76 16.38
N ALA A 120 9.88 45.69 17.04
CA ALA A 120 9.48 44.56 17.88
C ALA A 120 9.06 43.35 17.03
N GLU A 121 8.33 43.58 15.95
CA GLU A 121 7.93 42.57 14.97
C GLU A 121 9.15 41.99 14.26
N TYR A 122 10.11 42.83 13.87
CA TYR A 122 11.35 42.39 13.24
C TYR A 122 12.19 41.53 14.20
N ALA A 123 12.35 41.96 15.46
CA ALA A 123 13.10 41.21 16.46
C ALA A 123 12.48 39.82 16.75
N SER A 124 11.14 39.75 16.85
CA SER A 124 10.42 38.49 17.06
C SER A 124 10.55 37.54 15.86
N ALA A 125 10.43 38.05 14.64
CA ALA A 125 10.58 37.25 13.42
C ALA A 125 12.02 36.74 13.24
N LYS A 126 13.02 37.59 13.51
CA LYS A 126 14.44 37.24 13.47
C LYS A 126 14.78 36.13 14.47
N ALA A 127 14.27 36.19 15.69
CA ALA A 127 14.49 35.16 16.71
C ALA A 127 13.91 33.80 16.30
N LYS A 128 12.79 33.79 15.57
CA LYS A 128 12.15 32.56 15.09
C LYS A 128 12.93 31.87 13.96
N VAL A 129 13.61 32.65 13.12
CA VAL A 129 14.44 32.14 12.01
C VAL A 129 15.80 31.64 12.50
N ILE A 130 16.41 32.31 13.50
CA ILE A 130 17.72 31.89 14.05
C ILE A 130 17.58 30.78 15.10
N GLY A 131 16.37 30.59 15.66
CA GLY A 131 16.07 29.60 16.70
C GLY A 131 15.52 28.26 16.20
N SER A 132 15.38 28.07 14.87
CA SER A 132 14.98 26.79 14.26
C SER A 132 16.20 25.98 13.80
#